data_AF-A0A948P017-F1
#
_entry.id   AF-A0A948P017-F1
#
_cell.length_a   1.000
_cell.length_b   1.000
_cell.length_c   1.000
_cell.angle_alpha   90.00
_cell.angle_beta   90.00
_cell.angle_gamma   90.00
#
_symmetry.space_group_name_H-M   'P 1'
#
loop_
_entity.id
_entity.type
_entity.pdbx_description
1 polymer ?
#
loop_
_entity_poly.entity_id
_entity_poly.type
_entity_poly.pdbx_seq_one_letter_code
_entity_poly.pdbx_strand_id
1 'polypeptide(L)'
;MIDHHPTVTTEESAGQLTQRIRNLISTVALDCDCRQRVNDALQRFVSQEQSRHDRRCLMDARQQRASIAALVELLGELEDVTWQEGDRTVFAELAHIFDDIARLAALGSAAMRLISRDEVAP
;
A
#
# COMPACT_ATOMS: atom_id res chain seq x y z
N MET A 1 12.15 -20.29 14.53
CA MET A 1 11.46 -19.31 15.40
C MET A 1 12.26 -18.02 15.33
N ILE A 2 11.92 -17.15 14.37
CA ILE A 2 12.43 -15.79 14.27
C ILE A 2 11.19 -14.92 14.16
N ASP A 3 10.84 -14.25 15.26
CA ASP A 3 9.74 -13.29 15.31
C ASP A 3 10.13 -12.07 14.48
N HIS A 4 9.60 -11.99 13.26
CA HIS A 4 9.67 -10.77 12.46
C HIS A 4 8.60 -9.81 12.98
N HIS A 5 8.94 -9.06 14.03
CA HIS A 5 8.10 -7.98 14.52
C HIS A 5 8.11 -6.87 13.45
N PRO A 6 7.00 -6.56 12.78
CA PRO A 6 6.97 -5.42 11.88
C PRO A 6 7.06 -4.19 12.77
N THR A 7 8.21 -3.51 12.77
CA THR A 7 8.28 -2.15 13.27
C THR A 7 7.34 -1.33 12.41
N VAL A 8 6.14 -1.06 12.91
CA VAL A 8 5.22 -0.09 12.34
C VAL A 8 5.90 1.27 12.53
N THR A 9 6.77 1.64 11.61
CA THR A 9 7.09 3.04 11.37
C THR A 9 5.78 3.67 10.96
N THR A 10 5.16 4.40 11.88
CA THR A 10 3.99 5.24 11.57
C THR A 10 4.44 6.22 10.49
N GLU A 11 4.15 5.92 9.22
CA GLU A 11 4.43 6.82 8.11
C GLU A 11 3.58 8.08 8.32
N GLU A 12 4.24 9.18 8.65
CA GLU A 12 3.59 10.49 8.81
C GLU A 12 3.08 10.93 7.42
N SER A 13 1.77 11.13 7.29
CA SER A 13 1.18 11.62 6.05
C SER A 13 1.66 13.04 5.74
N ALA A 14 1.79 13.37 4.45
CA ALA A 14 2.14 14.71 3.99
C ALA A 14 1.23 15.81 4.60
N GLY A 15 -0.04 15.48 4.87
CA GLY A 15 -0.97 16.38 5.56
C GLY A 15 -0.57 16.67 7.02
N GLN A 16 -0.16 15.65 7.77
CA GLN A 16 0.27 15.78 9.17
C GLN A 16 1.57 16.59 9.27
N LEU A 17 2.55 16.29 8.40
CA LEU A 17 3.79 17.04 8.32
C LEU A 17 3.54 18.51 7.96
N THR A 18 2.71 18.75 6.93
CA THR A 18 2.34 20.10 6.51
C THR A 18 1.65 20.88 7.63
N GLN A 19 0.80 20.23 8.41
CA GLN A 19 0.14 20.88 9.54
C GLN A 19 1.14 21.30 10.62
N ARG A 20 2.14 20.47 10.92
CA ARG A 20 3.23 20.84 11.84
C ARG A 20 4.04 22.01 11.30
N ILE A 21 4.33 22.02 10.00
CA ILE A 21 5.04 23.12 9.33
C ILE A 21 4.22 24.42 9.42
N ARG A 22 2.90 24.37 9.16
CA ARG A 22 2.01 25.53 9.31
C ARG A 22 2.02 26.07 10.74
N ASN A 23 1.97 25.18 11.74
CA ASN A 23 2.04 25.58 13.14
C ASN A 23 3.36 26.29 13.46
N LEU A 24 4.50 25.78 12.97
CA LEU A 24 5.80 26.44 13.13
C LEU A 24 5.87 27.79 12.42
N ILE A 25 5.33 27.91 11.22
CA ILE A 25 5.31 29.17 10.47
C ILE A 25 4.44 30.21 11.19
N SER A 26 3.36 29.79 11.85
CA SER A 26 2.48 30.69 12.60
C SER A 26 3.17 31.41 13.76
N THR A 27 4.28 30.85 14.27
CA THR A 27 5.08 31.47 15.34
C THR A 27 6.14 32.44 14.82
N VAL A 28 6.36 32.50 13.51
CA VAL A 28 7.32 33.42 12.87
C VAL A 28 6.61 34.70 12.46
N ALA A 29 7.24 35.85 12.70
CA ALA A 29 6.73 37.16 12.28
C ALA A 29 6.89 37.38 10.76
N LEU A 30 6.15 36.59 9.97
CA LEU A 30 5.96 36.84 8.54
C LEU A 30 4.83 37.84 8.34
N ASP A 31 4.99 38.72 7.34
CA ASP A 31 3.88 39.51 6.81
C ASP A 31 2.78 38.59 6.24
N CYS A 32 1.57 39.14 6.13
CA CYS A 32 0.39 38.37 5.74
C CYS A 32 0.50 37.79 4.31
N ASP A 33 1.16 38.49 3.39
CA ASP A 33 1.31 38.04 2.00
C ASP A 33 2.28 36.85 1.90
N CYS A 34 3.42 36.92 2.57
CA CYS A 34 4.38 35.83 2.68
C CYS A 34 3.74 34.60 3.34
N ARG A 35 2.96 34.80 4.41
CA ARG A 35 2.26 33.71 5.09
C ARG A 35 1.26 33.01 4.19
N GLN A 36 0.48 33.78 3.42
CA GLN A 36 -0.48 33.22 2.49
C GLN A 36 0.22 32.40 1.39
N ARG A 37 1.28 32.95 0.79
CA ARG A 37 2.06 32.23 -0.24
C ARG A 37 2.61 30.90 0.25
N VAL A 38 3.10 30.85 1.48
CA VAL A 38 3.63 29.59 2.05
C VAL A 38 2.50 28.60 2.31
N ASN A 39 1.36 29.04 2.85
CA ASN A 39 0.20 28.17 3.05
C ASN A 39 -0.33 27.59 1.73
N ASP A 40 -0.37 28.40 0.67
CA ASP A 40 -0.79 27.97 -0.67
C ASP A 40 0.20 26.98 -1.29
N ALA A 41 1.51 27.19 -1.08
CA ALA A 41 2.54 26.27 -1.53
C ALA A 41 2.45 24.92 -0.80
N LEU A 42 2.23 24.96 0.52
CA LEU A 42 2.02 23.78 1.35
C LEU A 42 0.74 23.02 0.97
N GLN A 43 -0.34 23.72 0.65
CA GLN A 43 -1.57 23.07 0.18
C GLN A 43 -1.36 22.36 -1.17
N ARG A 44 -0.64 23.00 -2.10
CA ARG A 44 -0.24 22.39 -3.37
C ARG A 44 0.68 21.18 -3.18
N PHE A 45 1.56 21.22 -2.19
CA PHE A 45 2.41 20.09 -1.86
C PHE A 45 1.59 18.89 -1.37
N VAL A 46 0.66 19.10 -0.43
CA VAL A 46 -0.21 18.02 0.07
C VAL A 46 -0.98 17.36 -1.06
N SER A 47 -1.58 18.13 -1.99
CA SER A 47 -2.33 17.54 -3.10
C SER A 47 -1.44 16.76 -4.07
N GLN A 48 -0.22 17.22 -4.32
CA GLN A 48 0.75 16.51 -5.17
C GLN A 48 1.23 15.21 -4.52
N GLU A 49 1.54 15.23 -3.22
CA GLU A 49 1.96 14.03 -2.51
C GLU A 49 0.83 13.02 -2.37
N GLN A 50 -0.41 13.47 -2.16
CA GLN A 50 -1.57 12.59 -2.15
C GLN A 50 -1.72 11.88 -3.51
N SER A 51 -1.68 12.63 -4.61
CA SER A 51 -1.74 12.04 -5.95
C SER A 51 -0.59 11.07 -6.23
N ARG A 52 0.62 11.36 -5.74
CA ARG A 52 1.78 10.46 -5.84
C ARG A 52 1.57 9.18 -5.02
N HIS A 53 1.01 9.29 -3.83
CA HIS A 53 0.68 8.17 -2.96
C HIS A 53 -0.35 7.26 -3.62
N ASP A 54 -1.50 7.81 -4.06
CA ASP A 54 -2.57 7.06 -4.71
C ASP A 54 -2.08 6.31 -5.94
N ARG A 55 -1.26 6.99 -6.78
CA ARG A 55 -0.67 6.37 -7.97
C ARG A 55 0.22 5.19 -7.60
N ARG A 56 0.99 5.29 -6.51
CA ARG A 56 1.87 4.22 -6.03
C ARG A 56 1.05 3.03 -5.54
N CYS A 57 0.05 3.26 -4.68
CA CYS A 57 -0.85 2.21 -4.22
C CYS A 57 -1.55 1.49 -5.38
N LEU A 58 -1.95 2.22 -6.42
CA LEU A 58 -2.54 1.62 -7.62
C LEU A 58 -1.53 0.77 -8.41
N MET A 59 -0.29 1.22 -8.54
CA MET A 59 0.77 0.43 -9.16
C MET A 59 1.05 -0.84 -8.36
N ASP A 60 1.13 -0.74 -7.04
CA ASP A 60 1.40 -1.87 -6.16
C ASP A 60 0.29 -2.93 -6.26
N ALA A 61 -0.98 -2.52 -6.25
CA ALA A 61 -2.09 -3.46 -6.43
C ALA A 61 -2.10 -4.09 -7.83
N ARG A 62 -1.75 -3.33 -8.89
CA ARG A 62 -1.59 -3.89 -10.24
C ARG A 62 -0.48 -4.92 -10.30
N GLN A 63 0.62 -4.68 -9.59
CA GLN A 63 1.71 -5.64 -9.46
C GLN A 63 1.25 -6.90 -8.71
N GLN A 64 0.53 -6.77 -7.60
CA GLN A 64 -0.02 -7.93 -6.89
C GLN A 64 -0.96 -8.75 -7.78
N ARG A 65 -1.83 -8.09 -8.55
CA ARG A 65 -2.71 -8.74 -9.53
C ARG A 65 -1.92 -9.53 -10.58
N ALA A 66 -0.84 -8.96 -11.11
CA ALA A 66 0.01 -9.64 -12.09
C ALA A 66 0.69 -10.87 -11.48
N SER A 67 1.21 -10.76 -10.25
CA SER A 67 1.79 -11.89 -9.51
C SER A 67 0.77 -12.99 -9.20
N ILE A 68 -0.46 -12.63 -8.78
CA ILE A 68 -1.55 -13.59 -8.58
C ILE A 68 -1.86 -14.34 -9.88
N ALA A 69 -1.95 -13.63 -11.01
CA ALA A 69 -2.23 -14.27 -12.30
C ALA A 69 -1.19 -15.33 -12.67
N ALA A 70 0.10 -15.05 -12.44
CA ALA A 70 1.17 -16.01 -12.67
C ALA A 70 1.10 -17.23 -11.73
N LEU A 71 0.74 -17.03 -10.46
CA LEU A 71 0.55 -18.14 -9.52
C LEU A 71 -0.69 -18.99 -9.84
N VAL A 72 -1.76 -18.36 -10.33
CA VAL A 72 -2.95 -19.08 -10.80
C VAL A 72 -2.64 -19.90 -12.04
N GLU A 73 -1.81 -19.39 -12.95
CA GLU A 73 -1.31 -20.15 -14.10
C GLU A 73 -0.50 -21.37 -13.64
N LEU A 74 0.38 -21.21 -12.66
CA LEU A 74 1.13 -22.32 -12.05
C LEU A 74 0.19 -23.35 -11.39
N LEU A 75 -0.88 -22.91 -10.72
CA LEU A 75 -1.91 -23.81 -10.18
C LEU A 75 -2.69 -24.58 -11.25
N GLY A 76 -2.53 -24.28 -12.54
CA GLY A 76 -3.07 -25.11 -13.62
C GLY A 76 -2.58 -26.55 -13.55
N GLU A 77 -1.40 -26.81 -12.97
CA GLU A 77 -0.89 -28.16 -12.70
C GLU A 77 -1.83 -29.01 -11.84
N LEU A 78 -2.70 -28.38 -11.03
CA LEU A 78 -3.71 -29.07 -10.23
C LEU A 78 -4.68 -29.90 -11.08
N GLU A 79 -4.88 -29.56 -12.36
CA GLU A 79 -5.74 -30.32 -13.28
C GLU A 79 -5.18 -31.73 -13.55
N ASP A 80 -3.87 -31.90 -13.49
CA ASP A 80 -3.19 -33.18 -13.71
C ASP A 80 -2.96 -33.96 -12.40
N VAL A 81 -3.06 -33.29 -11.24
CA VAL A 81 -2.87 -33.92 -9.93
C VAL A 81 -4.11 -34.67 -9.50
N THR A 82 -3.96 -35.99 -9.32
CA THR A 82 -5.05 -36.85 -8.84
C THR A 82 -4.96 -37.11 -7.33
N TRP A 83 -6.06 -37.51 -6.70
CA TRP A 83 -6.06 -37.89 -5.28
C TRP A 83 -5.16 -39.11 -4.98
N GLN A 84 -4.83 -39.89 -6.01
CA GLN A 84 -3.94 -41.05 -5.97
C GLN A 84 -2.47 -40.69 -6.14
N GLU A 85 -2.12 -39.40 -6.22
CA GLU A 85 -0.74 -38.94 -6.37
C GLU A 85 0.18 -39.61 -5.32
N GLY A 86 1.25 -40.21 -5.84
CA GLY A 86 2.16 -41.04 -5.05
C GLY A 86 3.09 -40.16 -4.21
N ASP A 87 3.48 -39.02 -4.75
CA ASP A 87 4.24 -38.01 -4.02
C ASP A 87 3.32 -37.03 -3.30
N ARG A 88 3.20 -37.19 -1.98
CA ARG A 88 2.35 -36.31 -1.16
C ARG A 88 2.93 -34.90 -0.99
N THR A 89 4.20 -34.66 -1.34
CA THR A 89 4.81 -33.33 -1.25
C THR A 89 4.18 -32.34 -2.23
N VAL A 90 3.69 -32.81 -3.38
CA VAL A 90 2.95 -32.01 -4.38
C VAL A 90 1.77 -31.26 -3.76
N PHE A 91 0.99 -31.90 -2.88
CA PHE A 91 -0.12 -31.23 -2.20
C PHE A 91 0.34 -30.11 -1.26
N ALA A 92 1.50 -30.27 -0.61
CA ALA A 92 2.06 -29.24 0.26
C ALA A 92 2.59 -28.04 -0.56
N GLU A 93 3.21 -28.30 -1.71
CA GLU A 93 3.66 -27.26 -2.64
C GLU A 93 2.47 -26.46 -3.20
N LEU A 94 1.41 -27.14 -3.63
CA LEU A 94 0.17 -26.51 -4.07
C LEU A 94 -0.48 -25.66 -2.97
N ALA A 95 -0.48 -26.15 -1.73
CA ALA A 95 -0.96 -25.37 -0.59
C ALA A 95 -0.16 -24.07 -0.39
N HIS A 96 1.16 -24.11 -0.54
CA HIS A 96 1.99 -22.90 -0.48
C HIS A 96 1.66 -21.88 -1.56
N ILE A 97 1.32 -22.33 -2.77
CA ILE A 97 0.90 -21.43 -3.85
C ILE A 97 -0.42 -20.73 -3.48
N PHE A 98 -1.39 -21.45 -2.89
CA PHE A 98 -2.63 -20.84 -2.38
C PHE A 98 -2.37 -19.80 -1.28
N ASP A 99 -1.47 -20.12 -0.33
CA ASP A 99 -1.09 -19.19 0.74
C ASP A 99 -0.46 -17.91 0.17
N ASP A 100 0.40 -18.04 -0.84
CA ASP A 100 1.00 -16.90 -1.53
C ASP A 100 -0.03 -16.05 -2.27
N ILE A 101 -0.99 -16.66 -2.97
CA ILE A 101 -2.10 -15.94 -3.61
C ILE A 101 -2.90 -15.16 -2.55
N ALA A 102 -3.25 -15.79 -1.43
CA ALA A 102 -3.99 -15.16 -0.35
C ALA A 102 -3.23 -13.95 0.22
N ARG A 103 -1.92 -14.09 0.44
CA ARG A 103 -1.05 -13.01 0.90
C ARG A 103 -0.99 -11.85 -0.09
N LEU A 104 -0.78 -12.12 -1.38
CA LEU A 104 -0.74 -11.09 -2.42
C LEU A 104 -2.09 -10.38 -2.56
N ALA A 105 -3.20 -11.12 -2.45
CA ALA A 105 -4.55 -10.54 -2.48
C ALA A 105 -4.78 -9.62 -1.27
N ALA A 106 -4.33 -10.01 -0.08
CA ALA A 106 -4.40 -9.17 1.11
C ALA A 106 -3.60 -7.87 0.94
N LEU A 107 -2.38 -7.95 0.37
CA LEU A 107 -1.56 -6.77 0.07
C LEU A 107 -2.23 -5.85 -0.96
N GLY A 108 -2.79 -6.41 -2.04
CA GLY A 108 -3.53 -5.65 -3.04
C GLY A 108 -4.76 -4.96 -2.44
N SER A 109 -5.52 -5.66 -1.59
CA SER A 109 -6.65 -5.07 -0.86
C SER A 109 -6.21 -3.95 0.08
N ALA A 110 -5.13 -4.14 0.83
CA ALA A 110 -4.59 -3.12 1.71
C ALA A 110 -4.20 -1.86 0.93
N ALA A 111 -3.49 -2.00 -0.20
CA ALA A 111 -3.14 -0.88 -1.06
C ALA A 111 -4.37 -0.12 -1.59
N MET A 112 -5.42 -0.83 -2.01
CA MET A 112 -6.67 -0.20 -2.46
C MET A 112 -7.42 0.49 -1.32
N ARG A 113 -7.37 -0.07 -0.11
CA ARG A 113 -7.97 0.55 1.06
C ARG A 113 -7.28 1.86 1.45
N LEU A 114 -5.96 1.98 1.25
CA LEU A 114 -5.24 3.23 1.48
C LEU A 114 -5.80 4.36 0.60
N ILE A 115 -6.03 4.10 -0.69
CA ILE A 115 -6.64 5.07 -1.61
C ILE A 115 -8.07 5.42 -1.18
N SER A 116 -8.89 4.42 -0.83
CA SER A 116 -10.30 4.66 -0.48
C SER A 116 -10.51 5.46 0.81
N ARG A 117 -9.50 5.51 1.68
CA ARG A 117 -9.61 6.15 3.00
C ARG A 117 -9.48 7.67 2.93
N ASP A 118 -8.99 8.23 1.82
CA ASP A 118 -8.86 9.68 1.64
C ASP A 118 -10.15 10.39 1.17
N GLU A 119 -11.25 9.67 0.94
CA GLU A 119 -12.56 10.27 0.63
C GLU A 119 -13.35 10.73 1.88
N VAL A 120 -12.84 10.59 3.10
CA VAL A 120 -13.54 11.02 4.32
C VAL A 120 -12.72 12.03 5.12
N ALA A 121 -12.81 13.30 4.71
CA ALA A 121 -12.61 14.44 5.59
C ALA A 121 -13.71 15.50 5.29
N PRO A 122 -14.58 15.84 6.25
CA PRO A 122 -15.54 16.95 6.13
C PRO A 122 -14.87 18.33 6.12
#